data_AF-A0A427B3I4-F1
#
_entry.id   AF-A0A427B3I4-F1
#
_cell.length_a   1.000
_cell.length_b   1.000
_cell.length_c   1.000
_cell.angle_alpha   90.00
_cell.angle_beta   90.00
_cell.angle_gamma   90.00
#
_symmetry.space_group_name_H-M   'P 1'
#
loop_
_entity.id
_entity.type
_entity.pdbx_description
1 polymer ?
#
loop_
_entity_poly.entity_id
_entity_poly.type
_entity_poly.pdbx_seq_one_letter_code
_entity_poly.pdbx_strand_id
1 'polypeptide(L)'
;MTLENELSEEDQRIGFCHNDLQYGNIMIDEETRVVTIIDYEYASFNPVAYDLANHFCEMAADYHSETPHILDYSKYPVLGEEVCNLVSCLALMDSCWVEEDLDSAYW
;
A
#
# COMPACT_ATOMS: atom_id res chain seq x y z
N MET A 1 10.28 -14.21 23.72
CA MET A 1 9.31 -15.06 23.01
C MET A 1 8.15 -14.16 22.57
N THR A 2 8.44 -12.95 22.09
CA THR A 2 8.82 -12.55 20.71
C THR A 2 7.70 -12.85 19.73
N LEU A 3 6.98 -11.77 19.38
CA LEU A 3 5.92 -11.66 18.36
C LEU A 3 6.27 -12.37 17.04
N GLU A 4 7.57 -12.53 16.77
CA GLU A 4 8.15 -13.27 15.65
C GLU A 4 7.62 -14.70 15.50
N ASN A 5 7.28 -15.38 16.59
CA ASN A 5 6.84 -16.78 16.55
C ASN A 5 5.35 -16.96 16.17
N GLU A 6 4.50 -15.94 16.33
CA GLU A 6 3.07 -16.05 15.93
C GLU A 6 2.85 -15.71 14.45
N LEU A 7 3.79 -14.99 13.83
CA LEU A 7 3.77 -14.69 12.40
C LEU A 7 4.44 -15.79 11.54
N SER A 8 5.07 -16.79 12.16
CA SER A 8 5.89 -17.78 11.45
C SER A 8 5.13 -19.00 10.91
N GLU A 9 3.80 -19.08 11.05
CA GLU A 9 3.03 -20.28 10.69
C GLU A 9 2.22 -20.18 9.38
N GLU A 10 2.07 -18.99 8.79
CA GLU A 10 1.43 -18.85 7.48
C GLU A 10 2.48 -18.62 6.39
N ASP A 11 2.32 -19.29 5.25
CA ASP A 11 3.14 -19.15 4.05
C ASP A 11 2.91 -17.74 3.48
N GLN A 12 3.55 -16.74 4.09
CA GLN A 12 3.35 -15.34 3.76
C GLN A 12 3.83 -15.10 2.34
N ARG A 13 2.93 -14.63 1.46
CA ARG A 13 3.30 -14.22 0.11
C ARG A 13 4.21 -13.01 0.19
N ILE A 14 5.52 -13.24 0.04
CA ILE A 14 6.52 -12.18 -0.09
C ILE A 14 6.45 -11.61 -1.50
N GLY A 15 6.35 -10.30 -1.60
CA GLY A 15 6.40 -9.56 -2.86
C GLY A 15 7.24 -8.30 -2.67
N PHE A 16 7.53 -7.59 -3.74
CA PHE A 16 8.10 -6.25 -3.61
C PHE A 16 6.95 -5.28 -3.29
N CYS A 17 7.10 -4.64 -2.16
CA CYS A 17 6.13 -3.78 -1.51
C CYS A 17 6.67 -2.35 -1.50
N HIS A 18 5.77 -1.38 -1.60
CA HIS A 18 6.12 0.03 -1.49
C HIS A 18 6.47 0.41 -0.05
N ASN A 19 5.76 -0.17 0.92
CA ASN A 19 5.85 0.06 2.37
C ASN A 19 5.42 1.47 2.83
N ASP A 20 4.89 2.30 1.91
CA ASP A 20 4.40 3.65 2.21
C ASP A 20 3.25 4.06 1.25
N LEU A 21 2.23 3.20 1.11
CA LEU A 21 1.07 3.46 0.23
C LEU A 21 0.06 4.46 0.83
N GLN A 22 0.51 5.64 1.23
CA GLN A 22 -0.40 6.75 1.56
C GLN A 22 -1.00 7.39 0.29
N TYR A 23 -2.12 8.11 0.43
CA TYR A 23 -2.79 8.73 -0.72
C TYR A 23 -1.93 9.78 -1.44
N GLY A 24 -0.92 10.37 -0.78
CA GLY A 24 0.03 11.28 -1.40
C GLY A 24 0.92 10.62 -2.46
N ASN A 25 1.13 9.31 -2.35
CA ASN A 25 1.99 8.52 -3.24
C ASN A 25 1.21 7.83 -4.37
N ILE A 26 -0.10 8.09 -4.48
CA ILE A 26 -0.99 7.51 -5.49
C ILE A 26 -1.52 8.63 -6.38
N MET A 27 -1.07 8.66 -7.64
CA MET A 27 -1.60 9.57 -8.65
C MET A 27 -2.66 8.86 -9.49
N ILE A 28 -3.77 9.55 -9.77
CA ILE A 28 -4.83 9.03 -10.64
C ILE A 28 -5.04 10.01 -11.78
N ASP A 29 -4.90 9.54 -13.01
CA ASP A 29 -5.33 10.27 -14.20
C ASP A 29 -6.87 10.22 -14.28
N GLU A 30 -7.53 11.37 -14.19
CA GLU A 30 -9.00 11.44 -14.17
C GLU A 30 -9.65 11.03 -15.49
N GLU A 31 -8.96 11.22 -16.63
CA GLU A 31 -9.47 10.92 -17.96
C GLU A 31 -9.29 9.44 -18.31
N THR A 32 -8.09 8.92 -18.09
CA THR A 32 -7.75 7.53 -18.45
C THR A 32 -8.02 6.54 -17.33
N ARG A 33 -8.24 7.02 -16.09
CA ARG A 33 -8.34 6.21 -14.86
C ARG A 33 -7.11 5.36 -14.59
N VAL A 34 -5.98 5.73 -15.19
CA VAL A 34 -4.69 5.11 -14.90
C VAL A 34 -4.21 5.57 -13.53
N VAL A 35 -3.77 4.61 -12.72
CA VAL A 35 -3.21 4.87 -11.40
C VAL A 35 -1.70 4.66 -11.49
N THR A 36 -0.94 5.63 -11.00
CA THR A 36 0.52 5.59 -10.96
C THR A 36 0.97 5.75 -9.52
N ILE A 37 1.73 4.77 -9.02
CA ILE A 37 2.35 4.82 -7.70
C ILE A 37 3.74 5.43 -7.83
N ILE A 38 4.10 6.35 -6.94
CA ILE A 38 5.36 7.10 -6.94
C ILE A 38 6.02 7.04 -5.55
N ASP A 39 7.28 7.47 -5.46
CA ASP A 39 8.02 7.63 -4.20
C ASP A 39 8.40 6.32 -3.48
N TYR A 40 9.13 5.45 -4.19
CA TYR A 40 9.57 4.12 -3.74
C TYR A 40 10.73 4.13 -2.72
N GLU A 41 10.89 5.18 -1.90
CA GLU A 41 12.05 5.32 -1.01
C GLU A 41 12.16 4.22 0.07
N TYR A 42 11.03 3.64 0.47
CA TYR A 42 10.94 2.51 1.41
C TYR A 42 10.67 1.16 0.74
N ALA A 43 10.68 1.11 -0.59
CA ALA A 43 10.27 -0.08 -1.30
C ALA A 43 11.25 -1.25 -1.09
N SER A 44 10.72 -2.42 -0.74
CA SER A 44 11.53 -3.60 -0.46
C SER A 44 10.67 -4.88 -0.51
N PHE A 45 11.33 -6.04 -0.50
CA PHE A 45 10.62 -7.31 -0.39
C PHE A 45 10.06 -7.49 1.03
N ASN A 46 8.75 -7.60 1.14
CA ASN A 46 8.02 -7.71 2.40
C ASN A 46 6.78 -8.61 2.18
N PRO A 47 6.09 -9.13 3.22
CA PRO A 47 4.79 -9.75 3.04
C PRO A 47 3.83 -8.76 2.37
N VAL A 48 3.19 -9.16 1.27
CA VAL A 48 2.23 -8.30 0.55
C VAL A 48 1.10 -7.83 1.45
N ALA A 49 0.71 -8.66 2.43
CA ALA A 49 -0.27 -8.32 3.44
C ALA A 49 0.14 -7.10 4.30
N TYR A 50 1.44 -6.89 4.50
CA TYR A 50 1.96 -5.73 5.24
C TYR A 50 1.66 -4.43 4.50
N ASP A 51 1.99 -4.38 3.21
CA ASP A 51 1.80 -3.17 2.39
C ASP A 51 0.33 -2.80 2.26
N LEU A 52 -0.53 -3.81 2.17
CA LEU A 52 -1.98 -3.63 2.16
C LEU A 52 -2.53 -3.14 3.50
N ALA A 53 -2.10 -3.75 4.60
CA ALA A 53 -2.49 -3.32 5.93
C ALA A 53 -2.04 -1.87 6.21
N ASN A 54 -0.85 -1.51 5.73
CA ASN A 54 -0.35 -0.13 5.78
C ASN A 54 -1.27 0.82 5.02
N HIS A 55 -1.64 0.49 3.77
CA HIS A 55 -2.58 1.29 2.99
C HIS A 55 -3.93 1.51 3.70
N PHE A 56 -4.48 0.49 4.37
CA PHE A 56 -5.72 0.63 5.14
C PHE A 56 -5.57 1.52 6.37
N CYS A 57 -4.44 1.46 7.06
CA CYS A 57 -4.14 2.37 8.16
C CYS A 57 -4.07 3.83 7.69
N GLU A 58 -3.48 4.08 6.52
CA GLU A 58 -3.38 5.42 5.94
C GLU A 58 -4.75 6.02 5.56
N MET A 59 -5.79 5.22 5.33
CA MET A 59 -7.15 5.73 5.10
C MET A 59 -7.74 6.48 6.32
N ALA A 60 -7.27 6.16 7.53
CA ALA A 60 -7.67 6.86 8.74
C ALA A 60 -6.92 8.19 8.94
N ALA A 61 -5.82 8.42 8.21
CA ALA A 61 -5.03 9.64 8.31
C ALA A 61 -5.53 10.70 7.33
N ASP A 62 -5.57 11.96 7.79
CA ASP A 62 -5.89 13.12 6.95
C ASP A 62 -4.82 14.20 7.16
N TYR A 63 -3.76 14.13 6.34
CA TYR A 63 -2.62 15.04 6.41
C TYR A 63 -2.96 16.47 5.99
N HIS A 64 -4.14 16.69 5.40
CA HIS A 64 -4.62 18.01 5.00
C HIS A 64 -5.58 18.65 6.02
N SER A 65 -5.91 17.94 7.10
CA SER A 65 -6.74 18.47 8.18
C SER A 65 -5.99 19.50 9.05
N GLU A 66 -6.74 20.30 9.83
CA GLU A 66 -6.13 21.19 10.85
C GLU A 66 -5.44 20.42 11.98
N THR A 67 -5.73 19.12 12.12
CA THR A 67 -5.23 18.23 13.16
C THR A 67 -4.71 16.91 12.57
N PRO A 68 -3.62 16.93 11.78
CA PRO A 68 -3.16 15.76 11.01
C PRO A 68 -2.65 14.59 11.87
N HIS A 69 -2.42 14.83 13.15
CA HIS A 69 -2.03 13.82 14.14
C HIS A 69 -3.25 13.05 14.71
N ILE A 70 -4.47 13.46 14.38
CA ILE A 70 -5.70 12.78 14.80
C ILE A 70 -6.15 11.85 13.69
N LEU A 71 -6.18 10.55 13.99
CA LEU A 71 -6.67 9.52 13.09
C LEU A 71 -8.19 9.37 13.23
N ASP A 72 -8.89 9.35 12.11
CA ASP A 72 -10.33 9.10 12.02
C ASP A 72 -10.60 7.67 11.58
N TYR A 73 -10.68 6.76 12.56
CA TYR A 73 -10.96 5.36 12.32
C TYR A 73 -12.37 5.09 11.77
N SER A 74 -13.26 6.09 11.69
CA SER A 74 -14.52 5.93 10.96
C SER A 74 -14.33 5.79 9.45
N LYS A 75 -13.17 6.23 8.93
CA LYS A 75 -12.75 6.08 7.53
C LYS A 75 -12.00 4.78 7.27
N TYR A 76 -11.67 4.01 8.31
CA TYR A 76 -11.03 2.70 8.15
C TYR A 76 -11.99 1.79 7.37
N PRO A 77 -11.51 1.06 6.35
CA PRO A 77 -12.39 0.27 5.50
C PRO A 77 -13.12 -0.79 6.34
N VAL A 78 -14.41 -0.94 6.09
CA VAL A 78 -15.19 -2.03 6.68
C VAL A 78 -14.90 -3.33 5.91
N LEU A 79 -15.11 -4.50 6.54
CA LEU A 79 -14.81 -5.84 6.00
C LEU A 79 -15.18 -6.11 4.53
N GLY A 80 -16.20 -5.45 3.98
CA GLY A 80 -16.56 -5.58 2.55
C GLY A 80 -15.72 -4.73 1.59
N GLU A 81 -15.23 -3.58 2.06
CA GLU A 81 -14.40 -2.63 1.31
C GLU A 81 -12.93 -3.06 1.31
N GLU A 82 -12.46 -3.68 2.39
CA GLU A 82 -11.13 -4.32 2.47
C GLU A 82 -10.90 -5.30 1.32
N VAL A 83 -11.91 -6.11 0.97
CA VAL A 83 -11.83 -7.10 -0.12
C VAL A 83 -11.76 -6.42 -1.49
N CYS A 84 -12.54 -5.36 -1.73
CA CYS A 84 -12.50 -4.60 -2.98
C CYS A 84 -11.18 -3.83 -3.15
N ASN A 85 -10.66 -3.27 -2.06
CA ASN A 85 -9.38 -2.58 -2.06
C ASN A 85 -8.23 -3.56 -2.23
N LEU A 86 -8.32 -4.77 -1.65
CA LEU A 86 -7.35 -5.85 -1.85
C LEU A 86 -7.26 -6.28 -3.33
N VAL A 87 -8.39 -6.42 -4.01
CA VAL A 87 -8.42 -6.71 -5.47
C VAL A 87 -7.82 -5.56 -6.27
N SER A 88 -8.14 -4.32 -5.93
CA SER A 88 -7.58 -3.14 -6.60
C SER A 88 -6.08 -3.01 -6.38
N CYS A 89 -5.60 -3.13 -5.14
CA CYS A 89 -4.18 -3.06 -4.78
C CYS A 89 -3.37 -4.19 -5.42
N LEU A 90 -3.88 -5.43 -5.46
CA LEU A 90 -3.21 -6.52 -6.16
C LEU A 90 -3.14 -6.28 -7.67
N ALA A 91 -4.21 -5.75 -8.28
CA ALA A 91 -4.20 -5.37 -9.69
C ALA A 91 -3.23 -4.22 -9.97
N LEU A 92 -3.12 -3.25 -9.05
CA LEU A 92 -2.16 -2.15 -9.13
C LEU A 92 -0.73 -2.66 -9.04
N MET A 93 -0.43 -3.51 -8.05
CA MET A 93 0.86 -4.16 -7.93
C MET A 93 1.20 -4.91 -9.21
N ASP A 94 0.31 -5.77 -9.73
CA ASP A 94 0.52 -6.52 -10.98
C ASP A 94 0.68 -5.61 -12.22
N SER A 95 0.09 -4.41 -12.22
CA SER A 95 0.16 -3.44 -13.33
C SER A 95 1.35 -2.48 -13.30
N CYS A 96 1.95 -2.25 -12.13
CA CYS A 96 3.19 -1.48 -11.97
C CYS A 96 4.44 -2.33 -12.30
N TRP A 97 4.30 -3.63 -12.56
CA TRP A 97 5.38 -4.48 -13.05
C TRP A 97 5.48 -4.42 -14.57
N VAL A 98 6.14 -3.38 -15.08
CA VAL A 98 6.89 -3.51 -16.33
C VAL A 98 8.31 -3.89 -15.93
N GLU A 99 8.88 -4.97 -16.48
CA GLU A 99 10.28 -5.36 -16.23
C GLU A 99 11.31 -4.25 -16.55
N GLU A 100 10.87 -3.10 -17.08
CA GLU A 100 11.69 -1.94 -17.46
C GLU A 100 11.93 -0.94 -16.31
N ASP A 101 11.21 -1.00 -15.18
CA ASP A 101 11.30 0.04 -14.11
C ASP A 101 12.40 -0.21 -13.06
N LEU A 102 13.05 -1.38 -13.05
CA LEU A 102 14.16 -1.67 -12.13
C LEU A 102 15.48 -0.99 -12.54
N ASP A 103 15.62 -0.60 -13.81
CA ASP A 103 16.83 0.07 -14.32
C ASP A 103 16.78 1.60 -14.16
N SER A 104 15.63 2.17 -13.81
CA SER A 104 15.44 3.63 -13.64
C SER A 104 15.38 4.08 -12.18
N ALA A 105 15.21 3.16 -11.23
CA ALA A 105 15.18 3.44 -9.78
C ALA A 105 16.57 3.72 -9.15
N TYR A 106 17.64 3.69 -9.95
CA TYR A 106 18.99 4.12 -9.57
C TYR A 106 19.37 5.40 -10.31
N TRP A 107 18.76 6.53 -9.96
CA TRP A 107 19.29 7.87 -10.29
C TRP A 107 19.08 8.85 -9.14
#